data_AF-A0A9D5V912-F1
#
_entry.id   AF-A0A9D5V912-F1
#
_cell.length_a   1.000
_cell.length_b   1.000
_cell.length_c   1.000
_cell.angle_alpha   90.00
_cell.angle_beta   90.00
_cell.angle_gamma   90.00
#
_symmetry.space_group_name_H-M   'P 1'
#
loop_
_entity.id
_entity.type
_entity.pdbx_description
1 polymer ?
#
loop_
_entity_poly.entity_id
_entity_poly.type
_entity_poly.pdbx_seq_one_letter_code
_entity_poly.pdbx_strand_id
1 'polypeptide(L)'
;MTPTHVRSVAVWLFLCCLMLWVMVVVGGLTRLTGSGLSMVSWAPVTGWLPPLDRAGWEAAFADYRLTPQFRHVNWQMDLVGFQGIYWLEYVHRLLGRLLGVLFFVPFLWFVARRRIDRPLAWRLAILFLLGGLQGGGGWVMGVSGLKDDPHVSQYRLAMHLGLALVIFGWMWVTALGLWFRREGGGRSLAGFWARGGWLVMLVLLTAVSGA
;
A
#
# COMPACT_ATOMS: atom_id res chain seq x y z
N MET A 1 22.37 10.63 16.59
CA MET A 1 22.39 9.41 15.73
C MET A 1 23.78 9.30 15.11
N THR A 2 24.39 8.12 15.07
CA THR A 2 25.68 7.91 14.37
C THR A 2 25.47 7.84 12.85
N PRO A 3 26.50 8.12 12.02
CA PRO A 3 26.40 8.03 10.56
C PRO A 3 25.92 6.66 10.07
N THR A 4 26.40 5.58 10.72
CA THR A 4 25.98 4.21 10.41
C THR A 4 24.49 3.99 10.68
N HIS A 5 23.97 4.46 11.83
CA HIS A 5 22.54 4.37 12.13
C HIS A 5 21.69 5.15 11.13
N VAL A 6 22.13 6.35 10.73
CA VAL A 6 21.43 7.17 9.73
C VAL A 6 21.34 6.44 8.39
N ARG A 7 22.44 5.82 7.94
CA ARG A 7 22.45 5.02 6.70
C ARG A 7 21.53 3.81 6.78
N SER A 8 21.55 3.05 7.89
CA SER A 8 20.66 1.90 8.07
C SER A 8 19.18 2.29 8.02
N VAL A 9 18.80 3.40 8.67
CA VAL A 9 17.43 3.90 8.64
C VAL A 9 17.04 4.36 7.23
N ALA A 10 17.93 5.04 6.51
CA ALA A 10 17.67 5.45 5.13
C ALA A 10 17.45 4.26 4.20
N VAL A 11 18.31 3.23 4.25
CA VAL A 11 18.17 2.01 3.43
C VAL A 11 16.85 1.31 3.73
N TRP A 12 16.51 1.15 5.01
CA TRP A 12 15.23 0.59 5.41
C TRP A 12 14.03 1.36 4.83
N LEU A 13 14.03 2.69 4.91
CA LEU A 13 12.96 3.50 4.31
C LEU A 13 12.92 3.39 2.78
N PHE A 14 14.05 3.27 2.09
CA PHE A 14 14.07 3.00 0.65
C PHE A 14 13.47 1.64 0.29
N LEU A 15 13.72 0.60 1.09
CA LEU A 15 13.08 -0.70 0.91
C LEU A 15 11.56 -0.62 1.10
N CYS A 16 11.09 0.13 2.10
CA CYS A 16 9.66 0.42 2.29
C CYS A 16 9.07 1.18 1.09
N CYS A 17 9.78 2.19 0.55
CA CYS A 17 9.36 2.91 -0.66
C CYS A 17 9.25 1.98 -1.87
N LEU A 18 10.25 1.13 -2.10
CA LEU A 18 10.24 0.16 -3.19
C LEU A 18 9.03 -0.79 -3.09
N MET A 19 8.80 -1.35 -1.90
CA MET A 19 7.66 -2.23 -1.64
C MET A 19 6.32 -1.51 -1.86
N LEU A 20 6.18 -0.27 -1.38
CA LEU A 20 4.97 0.52 -1.58
C LEU A 20 4.76 0.89 -3.06
N TRP A 21 5.82 1.15 -3.82
CA TRP A 21 5.73 1.36 -5.27
C TRP A 21 5.24 0.09 -5.99
N VAL A 22 5.82 -1.08 -5.68
CA VAL A 22 5.34 -2.37 -6.22
C VAL A 22 3.86 -2.58 -5.86
N MET A 23 3.47 -2.29 -4.62
CA MET A 23 2.08 -2.39 -4.17
C MET A 23 1.13 -1.49 -4.97
N VAL A 24 1.52 -0.26 -5.30
CA VAL A 24 0.74 0.65 -6.15
C VAL A 24 0.56 0.09 -7.56
N VAL A 25 1.62 -0.45 -8.16
CA VAL A 25 1.55 -1.08 -9.50
C VAL A 25 0.61 -2.28 -9.49
N VAL A 26 0.77 -3.20 -8.52
CA VAL A 26 -0.09 -4.38 -8.38
C VAL A 26 -1.54 -3.98 -8.08
N GLY A 27 -1.76 -2.93 -7.29
CA GLY A 27 -3.10 -2.38 -7.03
C GLY A 27 -3.75 -1.82 -8.29
N GLY A 28 -2.98 -1.10 -9.13
CA GLY A 28 -3.43 -0.64 -10.44
C GLY A 28 -3.85 -1.80 -11.35
N LEU A 29 -3.03 -2.85 -11.44
CA LEU A 29 -3.38 -4.07 -12.19
C LEU A 29 -4.63 -4.74 -11.62
N THR A 30 -4.75 -4.83 -10.29
CA THR A 30 -5.92 -5.40 -9.60
C THR A 30 -7.21 -4.67 -9.99
N ARG A 31 -7.14 -3.35 -10.17
CA ARG A 31 -8.27 -2.56 -10.63
C ARG A 31 -8.55 -2.75 -12.13
N LEU A 32 -7.53 -2.65 -12.98
CA LEU A 32 -7.66 -2.72 -14.44
C LEU A 32 -8.16 -4.08 -14.93
N THR A 33 -7.83 -5.15 -14.22
CA THR A 33 -8.27 -6.53 -14.53
C THR A 33 -9.60 -6.90 -13.88
N GLY A 34 -10.22 -6.00 -13.10
CA GLY A 34 -11.44 -6.29 -12.36
C GLY A 34 -11.24 -7.24 -11.16
N SER A 35 -10.01 -7.47 -10.72
CA SER A 35 -9.70 -8.42 -9.66
C SER A 35 -10.05 -7.93 -8.24
N GLY A 36 -10.25 -6.63 -8.03
CA GLY A 36 -10.36 -6.02 -6.70
C GLY A 36 -11.58 -6.36 -5.84
N LEU A 37 -12.45 -7.28 -6.29
CA LEU A 37 -13.62 -7.76 -5.55
C LEU A 37 -13.66 -9.30 -5.45
N SER A 38 -12.58 -9.96 -5.83
CA SER A 38 -12.47 -11.43 -5.84
C SER A 38 -12.36 -12.03 -4.42
N MET A 39 -11.84 -11.29 -3.45
CA MET A 39 -11.72 -11.72 -2.05
C MET A 39 -12.77 -11.05 -1.15
N VAL A 40 -13.92 -11.70 -0.99
CA VAL A 40 -15.07 -11.23 -0.21
C VAL A 40 -14.75 -11.06 1.28
N SER A 41 -13.99 -11.98 1.87
CA SER A 41 -13.63 -11.93 3.29
C SER A 41 -12.44 -11.01 3.55
N TRP A 42 -12.52 -10.20 4.60
CA TRP A 42 -11.40 -9.40 5.07
C TRP A 42 -10.76 -10.06 6.29
N ALA A 43 -9.59 -10.66 6.06
CA ALA A 43 -8.80 -11.34 7.09
C ALA A 43 -7.42 -10.66 7.23
N PRO A 44 -7.34 -9.49 7.88
CA PRO A 44 -6.08 -8.73 7.99
C PRO A 44 -5.02 -9.48 8.81
N VAL A 45 -5.44 -10.22 9.85
CA VAL A 45 -4.55 -10.95 10.75
C VAL A 45 -4.28 -12.39 10.29
N THR A 46 -5.28 -13.10 9.77
CA THR A 46 -5.21 -14.54 9.47
C THR A 46 -5.06 -14.88 7.98
N GLY A 47 -5.37 -13.95 7.07
CA GLY A 47 -5.39 -14.19 5.63
C GLY A 47 -4.02 -14.14 4.94
N TRP A 48 -2.98 -14.69 5.57
CA TRP A 48 -1.60 -14.73 5.06
C TRP A 48 -1.35 -15.83 4.04
N LEU A 49 -2.23 -16.83 3.98
CA LEU A 49 -2.16 -17.95 3.07
C LEU A 49 -3.39 -17.93 2.15
N PRO A 50 -3.24 -18.28 0.87
CA PRO A 50 -4.37 -18.49 -0.02
C PRO A 50 -5.04 -19.84 0.30
N PRO A 51 -6.18 -20.18 -0.32
CA PRO A 51 -6.71 -21.52 -0.24
C PRO A 51 -5.67 -22.55 -0.72
N LEU A 52 -5.41 -23.56 0.10
CA LEU A 52 -4.34 -24.54 -0.12
C LEU A 52 -4.85 -25.83 -0.77
N ASP A 53 -6.16 -26.06 -0.71
CA ASP A 53 -6.80 -27.27 -1.21
C ASP A 53 -8.05 -26.94 -2.05
N ARG A 54 -8.59 -27.98 -2.68
CA ARG A 54 -9.76 -27.85 -3.56
C ARG A 54 -10.97 -27.32 -2.80
N ALA A 55 -11.21 -27.80 -1.58
CA ALA A 55 -12.34 -27.40 -0.76
C ALA A 55 -12.30 -25.91 -0.42
N GLY A 56 -11.13 -25.38 -0.03
CA GLY A 56 -10.95 -23.96 0.24
C GLY A 56 -11.16 -23.09 -0.99
N TRP A 57 -10.69 -23.52 -2.17
CA TRP A 57 -10.94 -22.82 -3.43
C TRP A 57 -12.42 -22.79 -3.80
N GLU A 58 -13.13 -23.90 -3.63
CA GLU A 58 -14.57 -23.96 -3.90
C GLU A 58 -15.39 -23.10 -2.92
N ALA A 59 -14.99 -23.04 -1.65
CA ALA A 59 -15.61 -22.16 -0.66
C ALA A 59 -15.42 -20.69 -1.01
N ALA A 60 -14.18 -20.27 -1.33
CA ALA A 60 -13.90 -18.90 -1.74
C ALA A 60 -14.64 -18.52 -3.04
N PHE A 61 -14.75 -19.45 -3.99
CA PHE A 61 -15.51 -19.22 -5.21
C PHE A 61 -17.03 -19.17 -4.94
N ALA A 62 -17.54 -19.98 -4.02
CA ALA A 62 -18.93 -19.91 -3.61
C ALA A 62 -19.29 -18.53 -3.04
N ASP A 63 -18.43 -17.95 -2.20
CA ASP A 63 -18.59 -16.58 -1.70
C ASP A 63 -18.58 -15.57 -2.86
N TYR A 64 -17.63 -15.72 -3.80
CA TYR A 64 -17.53 -14.83 -4.96
C TYR A 64 -18.79 -14.86 -5.84
N ARG A 65 -19.42 -16.03 -6.03
CA ARG A 65 -20.67 -16.17 -6.79
C ARG A 65 -21.85 -15.39 -6.20
N LEU A 66 -21.79 -15.05 -4.92
CA LEU A 66 -22.82 -14.24 -4.26
C LEU A 66 -22.67 -12.75 -4.58
N THR A 67 -21.52 -12.32 -5.09
CA THR A 67 -21.23 -10.89 -5.34
C THR A 67 -21.95 -10.35 -6.57
N PRO A 68 -22.26 -9.04 -6.61
CA PRO A 68 -22.76 -8.37 -7.81
C PRO A 68 -21.82 -8.53 -9.02
N GLN A 69 -20.50 -8.54 -8.80
CA GLN A 69 -19.53 -8.68 -9.87
C GLN A 69 -19.66 -10.03 -10.59
N PHE A 70 -19.83 -11.13 -9.85
CA PHE A 70 -20.09 -12.42 -10.49
C PHE A 70 -21.42 -12.40 -11.26
N ARG A 71 -22.50 -11.92 -10.63
CA ARG A 71 -23.84 -11.95 -11.24
C ARG A 71 -23.98 -11.10 -12.49
N HIS A 72 -23.28 -9.95 -12.56
CA HIS A 72 -23.45 -8.99 -13.65
C HIS A 72 -22.32 -9.00 -14.67
N VAL A 73 -21.09 -9.36 -14.27
CA VAL A 73 -19.91 -9.28 -15.14
C VAL A 73 -19.35 -10.67 -15.45
N ASN A 74 -19.17 -11.51 -14.43
CA ASN A 74 -18.44 -12.77 -14.53
C ASN A 74 -19.34 -14.01 -14.43
N TRP A 75 -20.60 -13.95 -14.89
CA TRP A 75 -21.62 -14.97 -14.62
C TRP A 75 -21.33 -16.34 -15.25
N GLN A 76 -20.47 -16.39 -16.28
CA GLN A 76 -19.98 -17.61 -16.92
C GLN A 76 -18.62 -18.09 -16.39
N MET A 77 -18.02 -17.37 -15.43
CA MET A 77 -16.68 -17.67 -14.93
C MET A 77 -16.67 -19.01 -14.21
N ASP A 78 -15.67 -19.85 -14.52
CA ASP A 78 -15.40 -21.09 -13.83
C ASP A 78 -14.38 -20.89 -12.70
N LEU A 79 -14.01 -21.98 -12.00
CA LEU A 79 -13.06 -21.88 -10.89
C LEU A 79 -11.67 -21.43 -11.36
N VAL A 80 -11.24 -21.80 -12.57
CA VAL A 80 -9.93 -21.44 -13.10
C VAL A 80 -9.87 -19.94 -13.38
N GLY A 81 -10.91 -19.38 -13.99
CA GLY A 81 -11.05 -17.93 -14.17
C GLY A 81 -11.07 -17.17 -12.84
N PHE A 82 -11.77 -17.70 -11.84
CA PHE A 82 -11.79 -17.14 -10.49
C PHE A 82 -10.40 -17.12 -9.84
N GLN A 83 -9.65 -18.21 -9.93
CA GLN A 83 -8.28 -18.27 -9.41
C GLN A 83 -7.40 -17.17 -10.03
N GLY A 84 -7.55 -16.89 -11.32
CA GLY A 84 -6.82 -15.83 -12.01
C GLY A 84 -7.00 -14.45 -11.36
N ILE A 85 -8.25 -14.03 -11.16
CA ILE A 85 -8.55 -12.74 -10.51
C ILE A 85 -8.20 -12.75 -9.01
N TYR A 86 -8.38 -13.89 -8.34
CA TYR A 86 -8.09 -14.05 -6.91
C TYR A 86 -6.61 -13.80 -6.60
N TRP A 87 -5.70 -14.36 -7.41
CA TRP A 87 -4.27 -14.26 -7.15
C TRP A 87 -3.77 -12.82 -7.13
N LEU A 88 -4.30 -11.97 -8.01
CA LEU A 88 -3.85 -10.59 -8.11
C LEU A 88 -4.27 -9.77 -6.89
N GLU A 89 -5.53 -9.91 -6.45
CA GLU A 89 -6.00 -9.28 -5.22
C GLU A 89 -5.28 -9.84 -3.99
N TYR A 90 -5.08 -11.16 -3.93
CA TYR A 90 -4.36 -11.82 -2.85
C TYR A 90 -2.93 -11.27 -2.72
N VAL A 91 -2.18 -11.19 -3.82
CA VAL A 91 -0.81 -10.64 -3.83
C VAL A 91 -0.82 -9.18 -3.39
N HIS A 92 -1.77 -8.36 -3.87
CA HIS A 92 -1.89 -6.97 -3.44
C HIS A 92 -2.10 -6.85 -1.91
N ARG A 93 -3.03 -7.64 -1.35
CA ARG A 93 -3.31 -7.68 0.09
C ARG A 93 -2.11 -8.21 0.90
N LEU A 94 -1.43 -9.24 0.40
CA LEU A 94 -0.23 -9.81 1.03
C LEU A 94 0.90 -8.77 1.09
N LEU A 95 1.15 -8.05 0.00
CA LEU A 95 2.14 -6.97 -0.06
C LEU A 95 1.82 -5.87 0.97
N GLY A 96 0.54 -5.51 1.13
CA GLY A 96 0.11 -4.55 2.16
C GLY A 96 0.47 -5.00 3.58
N ARG A 97 0.23 -6.28 3.91
CA ARG A 97 0.61 -6.86 5.22
C ARG A 97 2.12 -6.92 5.41
N LEU A 98 2.85 -7.37 4.38
CA LEU A 98 4.31 -7.44 4.41
C LEU A 98 4.93 -6.06 4.57
N LEU A 99 4.39 -5.03 3.90
CA LEU A 99 4.82 -3.64 4.08
C LEU A 99 4.59 -3.17 5.52
N GLY A 100 3.45 -3.50 6.10
CA GLY A 100 3.15 -3.22 7.51
C GLY A 100 4.20 -3.81 8.46
N VAL A 101 4.56 -5.08 8.26
CA VAL A 101 5.61 -5.76 9.05
C VAL A 101 7.00 -5.17 8.79
N LEU A 102 7.35 -4.98 7.51
CA LEU A 102 8.63 -4.40 7.07
C LEU A 102 8.84 -3.00 7.64
N PHE A 103 7.77 -2.24 7.86
CA PHE A 103 7.85 -0.95 8.54
C PHE A 103 7.87 -1.11 10.06
N PHE A 104 6.89 -1.80 10.63
CA PHE A 104 6.65 -1.80 12.07
C PHE A 104 7.78 -2.45 12.88
N VAL A 105 8.29 -3.59 12.43
CA VAL A 105 9.31 -4.36 13.17
C VAL A 105 10.63 -3.58 13.27
N PRO A 106 11.23 -3.06 12.17
CA PRO A 106 12.43 -2.23 12.28
C PRO A 106 12.18 -0.92 13.00
N PHE A 107 11.01 -0.29 12.85
CA PHE A 107 10.65 0.93 13.58
C PHE A 107 10.74 0.72 15.10
N LEU A 108 10.09 -0.31 15.64
CA LEU A 108 10.16 -0.64 17.06
C LEU A 108 11.59 -0.91 17.51
N TRP A 109 12.35 -1.65 16.71
CA TRP A 109 13.74 -1.95 17.00
C TRP A 109 14.62 -0.68 17.05
N PHE A 110 14.47 0.24 16.09
CA PHE A 110 15.23 1.50 16.08
C PHE A 110 14.89 2.38 17.29
N VAL A 111 13.61 2.44 17.69
CA VAL A 111 13.17 3.16 18.89
C VAL A 111 13.76 2.53 20.16
N ALA A 112 13.59 1.21 20.33
CA ALA A 112 14.07 0.48 21.51
C ALA A 112 15.60 0.58 21.68
N ARG A 113 16.34 0.57 20.56
CA ARG A 113 17.80 0.73 20.56
C ARG A 113 18.26 2.19 20.59
N ARG A 114 17.34 3.16 20.70
CA ARG A 114 17.61 4.61 20.68
C ARG A 114 18.46 5.04 19.46
N ARG A 115 18.26 4.38 18.32
CA ARG A 115 19.01 4.62 17.07
C ARG A 115 18.43 5.76 16.23
N ILE A 116 17.20 6.17 16.52
CA ILE A 116 16.55 7.35 15.93
C ILE A 116 16.28 8.41 17.00
N ASP A 117 16.30 9.69 16.62
CA ASP A 117 15.93 10.79 17.52
C ASP A 117 14.40 10.93 17.65
N ARG A 118 13.95 11.64 18.70
CA ARG A 118 12.52 11.82 18.99
C ARG A 118 11.73 12.44 17.83
N PRO A 119 12.22 13.48 17.13
CA PRO A 119 11.50 14.06 16.00
C PRO A 119 11.30 13.07 14.85
N LEU A 120 12.33 12.29 14.51
CA LEU A 120 12.20 11.26 13.48
C LEU A 120 11.27 10.13 13.93
N ALA A 121 11.34 9.70 15.19
CA ALA A 121 10.45 8.68 15.73
C ALA A 121 8.96 9.10 15.62
N TRP A 122 8.63 10.34 15.97
CA TRP A 122 7.26 10.86 15.81
C TRP A 122 6.82 10.94 14.36
N ARG A 123 7.70 11.40 13.46
CA ARG A 123 7.42 11.43 12.02
C ARG A 123 7.12 10.04 11.48
N LEU A 124 7.92 9.04 11.85
CA LEU A 124 7.72 7.65 11.43
C LEU A 124 6.46 7.03 12.04
N ALA A 125 6.11 7.38 13.28
CA ALA A 125 4.85 6.96 13.90
C ALA A 125 3.64 7.52 13.15
N ILE A 126 3.67 8.80 12.74
CA ILE A 126 2.60 9.39 11.92
C ILE A 126 2.50 8.67 10.57
N LEU A 127 3.63 8.40 9.90
CA LEU A 127 3.64 7.63 8.65
C LEU A 127 3.03 6.24 8.82
N PHE A 128 3.31 5.55 9.93
CA PHE A 128 2.71 4.26 10.24
C PHE A 128 1.19 4.37 10.41
N LEU A 129 0.69 5.37 11.14
CA LEU A 129 -0.75 5.61 11.32
C LEU A 129 -1.43 5.93 9.98
N LEU A 130 -0.81 6.75 9.13
CA LEU A 130 -1.30 7.00 7.78
C LEU A 130 -1.32 5.73 6.93
N GLY A 131 -0.32 4.85 7.06
CA GLY A 131 -0.33 3.52 6.44
C GLY A 131 -1.48 2.63 6.92
N GLY A 132 -1.81 2.69 8.21
CA GLY A 132 -3.00 2.02 8.76
C GLY A 132 -4.30 2.56 8.16
N LEU A 133 -4.43 3.89 8.06
CA LEU A 133 -5.56 4.54 7.40
C LEU A 133 -5.65 4.18 5.91
N GLN A 134 -4.51 4.08 5.22
CA GLN A 134 -4.43 3.62 3.84
C GLN A 134 -5.02 2.20 3.70
N GLY A 135 -4.61 1.27 4.57
CA GLY A 135 -5.15 -0.09 4.59
C GLY A 135 -6.66 -0.12 4.87
N GLY A 136 -7.12 0.69 5.84
CA GLY A 136 -8.55 0.85 6.14
C GLY A 136 -9.35 1.42 4.97
N GLY A 137 -8.81 2.41 4.25
CA GLY A 137 -9.42 2.97 3.05
C GLY A 137 -9.55 1.94 1.93
N GLY A 138 -8.53 1.10 1.73
CA GLY A 138 -8.59 0.00 0.76
C GLY A 138 -9.66 -1.04 1.10
N TRP A 139 -9.84 -1.35 2.39
CA TRP A 139 -10.92 -2.23 2.84
C TRP A 139 -12.31 -1.64 2.57
N VAL A 140 -12.52 -0.36 2.89
CA VAL A 140 -13.79 0.34 2.62
C VAL A 140 -14.12 0.33 1.12
N MET A 141 -13.11 0.52 0.26
CA MET A 141 -13.28 0.41 -1.19
C MET A 141 -13.77 -0.96 -1.61
N GLY A 142 -13.13 -2.03 -1.13
CA GLY A 142 -13.52 -3.41 -1.45
C GLY A 142 -14.93 -3.74 -0.98
N VAL A 143 -15.27 -3.46 0.27
CA VAL A 143 -16.61 -3.74 0.82
C VAL A 143 -17.71 -2.94 0.10
N SER A 144 -17.42 -1.71 -0.33
CA SER A 144 -18.40 -0.89 -1.05
C SER A 144 -18.82 -1.50 -2.40
N GLY A 145 -17.94 -2.26 -3.04
CA GLY A 145 -18.24 -2.93 -4.31
C GLY A 145 -18.96 -4.28 -4.18
N LEU A 146 -19.16 -4.77 -2.96
CA LEU A 146 -19.79 -6.08 -2.70
C LEU A 146 -21.30 -6.00 -2.44
N LYS A 147 -21.87 -4.80 -2.29
CA LYS A 147 -23.30 -4.62 -1.95
C LYS A 147 -24.19 -4.49 -3.18
N ASP A 148 -24.11 -3.35 -3.86
CA ASP A 148 -25.09 -2.97 -4.89
C ASP A 148 -24.45 -2.75 -6.27
N ASP A 149 -23.37 -1.96 -6.33
CA ASP A 149 -22.65 -1.65 -7.56
C ASP A 149 -21.23 -2.24 -7.52
N PRO A 150 -20.85 -3.14 -8.46
CA PRO A 150 -19.49 -3.68 -8.52
C PRO A 150 -18.43 -2.61 -8.87
N HIS A 151 -18.83 -1.39 -9.24
CA HIS A 151 -17.90 -0.30 -9.47
C HIS A 151 -17.56 0.43 -8.18
N VAL A 152 -16.28 0.35 -7.80
CA VAL A 152 -15.72 1.26 -6.80
C VAL A 152 -15.78 2.70 -7.34
N SER A 153 -16.33 3.61 -6.53
CA SER A 153 -16.39 5.04 -6.82
C SER A 153 -14.99 5.60 -7.13
N GLN A 154 -14.88 6.37 -8.22
CA GLN A 154 -13.64 7.05 -8.63
C GLN A 154 -13.10 7.94 -7.50
N TYR A 155 -13.98 8.61 -6.74
CA TYR A 155 -13.56 9.40 -5.57
C TYR A 155 -12.83 8.57 -4.51
N ARG A 156 -13.30 7.35 -4.21
CA ARG A 156 -12.64 6.47 -3.23
C ARG A 156 -11.29 5.98 -3.75
N LEU A 157 -11.23 5.64 -5.04
CA LEU A 157 -9.99 5.24 -5.71
C LEU A 157 -8.96 6.37 -5.71
N ALA A 158 -9.35 7.56 -6.14
CA ALA A 158 -8.52 8.75 -6.15
C ALA A 158 -8.02 9.13 -4.74
N MET A 159 -8.88 9.08 -3.72
CA MET A 159 -8.47 9.31 -2.33
C MET A 159 -7.46 8.28 -1.83
N HIS A 160 -7.68 6.99 -2.12
CA HIS A 160 -6.79 5.92 -1.70
C HIS A 160 -5.43 6.03 -2.41
N LEU A 161 -5.42 6.23 -3.73
CA LEU A 161 -4.18 6.43 -4.48
C LEU A 161 -3.45 7.70 -4.03
N GLY A 162 -4.17 8.80 -3.85
CA GLY A 162 -3.63 10.07 -3.37
C GLY A 162 -2.94 9.93 -2.02
N LEU A 163 -3.58 9.27 -1.06
CA LEU A 163 -2.98 9.00 0.25
C LEU A 163 -1.75 8.09 0.16
N ALA A 164 -1.78 7.02 -0.65
CA ALA A 164 -0.61 6.17 -0.89
C ALA A 164 0.59 6.97 -1.41
N LEU A 165 0.36 7.88 -2.35
CA LEU A 165 1.42 8.67 -2.95
C LEU A 165 1.93 9.78 -2.00
N VAL A 166 1.07 10.34 -1.13
CA VAL A 166 1.50 11.23 -0.04
C VAL A 166 2.41 10.49 0.95
N ILE A 167 2.03 9.27 1.36
CA ILE A 167 2.86 8.40 2.22
C ILE A 167 4.20 8.10 1.53
N PHE A 168 4.17 7.70 0.25
CA PHE A 168 5.37 7.46 -0.55
C PHE A 168 6.30 8.67 -0.55
N GLY A 169 5.78 9.84 -0.93
CA GLY A 169 6.58 11.07 -1.07
C GLY A 169 7.18 11.52 0.26
N TRP A 170 6.40 11.48 1.34
CA TRP A 170 6.90 11.87 2.66
C TRP A 170 7.97 10.89 3.19
N MET A 171 7.77 9.59 2.98
CA MET A 171 8.76 8.58 3.33
C MET A 171 10.04 8.72 2.50
N TRP A 172 9.91 8.94 1.18
CA TRP A 172 11.01 9.12 0.25
C TRP A 172 11.87 10.35 0.58
N VAL A 173 11.23 11.50 0.82
CA VAL A 173 11.91 12.73 1.24
C VAL A 173 12.64 12.52 2.57
N THR A 174 12.04 11.78 3.49
CA THR A 174 12.67 11.44 4.78
C THR A 174 13.90 10.56 4.57
N ALA A 175 13.81 9.53 3.71
CA ALA A 175 14.93 8.66 3.36
C ALA A 175 16.09 9.43 2.71
N LEU A 176 15.80 10.30 1.74
CA LEU A 176 16.80 11.14 1.08
C LEU A 176 17.45 12.14 2.06
N GLY A 177 16.66 12.75 2.95
CA GLY A 177 17.18 13.66 3.97
C GLY A 177 18.15 12.98 4.93
N LEU A 178 17.93 11.68 5.22
CA LEU A 178 18.87 10.86 5.98
C LEU A 178 20.09 10.46 5.13
N TRP A 179 19.88 10.03 3.89
CA TRP A 179 20.95 9.59 2.98
C TRP A 179 21.97 10.70 2.64
N PHE A 180 21.47 11.92 2.46
CA PHE A 180 22.29 13.09 2.12
C PHE A 180 22.59 14.00 3.31
N ARG A 181 22.38 13.52 4.55
CA ARG A 181 22.78 14.25 5.75
C ARG A 181 24.31 14.48 5.69
N ARG A 182 24.73 15.65 5.21
CA ARG A 182 26.13 16.08 5.20
C ARG A 182 26.57 16.29 6.64
N GLU A 183 27.68 15.69 7.01
CA GLU A 183 28.43 16.12 8.19
C GLU A 183 28.83 17.59 7.95
N GLY A 184 28.15 18.54 8.62
CA GLY A 184 28.58 19.95 8.67
C GLY A 184 27.96 20.97 7.70
N GLY A 185 26.82 20.73 7.03
CA GLY A 185 26.24 21.79 6.18
C GLY A 185 24.76 21.58 5.85
N GLY A 186 23.89 22.34 6.52
CA GLY A 186 22.45 22.30 6.32
C GLY A 186 22.06 22.72 4.90
N ARG A 187 21.56 21.78 4.10
CA ARG A 187 20.69 22.13 2.97
C ARG A 187 19.26 22.11 3.47
N SER A 188 18.55 23.23 3.32
CA SER A 188 17.15 23.31 3.73
C SER A 188 16.32 22.34 2.90
N LEU A 189 15.36 21.68 3.55
CA LEU A 189 14.35 20.84 2.90
C LEU A 189 13.66 21.59 1.73
N ALA A 190 13.57 22.93 1.84
CA ALA A 190 13.02 23.81 0.82
C ALA A 190 13.82 23.78 -0.51
N GLY A 191 15.15 23.61 -0.48
CA GLY A 191 15.96 23.52 -1.70
C GLY A 191 15.77 22.22 -2.49
N PHE A 192 15.30 21.15 -1.83
CA PHE A 192 14.97 19.87 -2.46
C PHE A 192 13.55 19.91 -3.07
N TRP A 193 12.57 20.42 -2.33
CA TRP A 193 11.20 20.66 -2.83
C TRP A 193 11.18 21.64 -4.00
N ALA A 194 12.02 22.68 -3.99
CA ALA A 194 12.14 23.65 -5.07
C ALA A 194 12.68 23.06 -6.40
N ARG A 195 13.38 21.92 -6.37
CA ARG A 195 14.00 21.33 -7.58
C ARG A 195 13.26 20.12 -8.15
N GLY A 196 12.50 19.38 -7.34
CA GLY A 196 11.81 18.16 -7.78
C GLY A 196 10.45 17.91 -7.13
N GLY A 197 10.02 18.74 -6.18
CA GLY A 197 8.72 18.62 -5.53
C GLY A 197 7.55 18.80 -6.49
N TRP A 198 7.72 19.65 -7.50
CA TRP A 198 6.74 19.89 -8.56
C TRP A 198 6.52 18.66 -9.44
N LEU A 199 7.54 17.84 -9.70
CA LEU A 199 7.41 16.57 -10.45
C LEU A 199 6.62 15.53 -9.66
N VAL A 200 6.88 15.42 -8.36
CA VAL A 200 6.07 14.56 -7.48
C VAL A 200 4.63 15.07 -7.44
N MET A 201 4.43 16.38 -7.32
CA MET A 201 3.10 17.00 -7.34
C MET A 201 2.39 16.82 -8.69
N LEU A 202 3.12 16.84 -9.81
CA LEU A 202 2.60 16.57 -11.14
C LEU A 202 2.22 15.10 -11.31
N VAL A 203 3.07 14.15 -10.89
CA VAL A 203 2.75 12.72 -10.90
C VAL A 203 1.55 12.44 -10.00
N LEU A 204 1.46 13.08 -8.83
CA LEU A 204 0.30 13.04 -7.94
C LEU A 204 -0.96 13.55 -8.64
N LEU A 205 -0.88 14.73 -9.26
CA LEU A 205 -2.00 15.35 -9.96
C LEU A 205 -2.46 14.51 -11.15
N THR A 206 -1.53 13.99 -11.96
CA THR A 206 -1.84 13.14 -13.13
C THR A 206 -2.43 11.80 -12.70
N ALA A 207 -1.88 11.17 -11.66
CA ALA A 207 -2.36 9.91 -11.14
C ALA A 207 -3.75 10.04 -10.50
N VAL A 208 -4.02 11.16 -9.82
CA VAL A 208 -5.32 11.46 -9.22
C VAL A 208 -6.34 11.90 -10.28
N SER A 209 -5.93 12.62 -11.33
CA SER A 209 -6.83 13.06 -12.41
C SER A 209 -7.24 11.92 -13.35
N GLY A 210 -6.45 10.85 -13.40
CA GLY A 210 -6.74 9.66 -14.22
C GLY A 210 -7.39 8.51 -13.46
N ALA A 211 -7.72 8.70 -12.17
CA ALA A 211 -8.33 7.71 -11.27
C ALA A 211 -9.77 8.09 -10.90
#